data_AF-A0A2V9AF16-F1
#
_entry.id   AF-A0A2V9AF16-F1
#
_cell.length_a   1.000
_cell.length_b   1.000
_cell.length_c   1.000
_cell.angle_alpha   90.00
_cell.angle_beta   90.00
_cell.angle_gamma   90.00
#
_symmetry.space_group_name_H-M   'P 1'
#
loop_
_entity.id
_entity.type
_entity.pdbx_description
1 polymer ?
#
loop_
_entity_poly.entity_id
_entity_poly.type
_entity_poly.pdbx_seq_one_letter_code
_entity_poly.pdbx_strand_id
1 'polypeptide(L)'
;MKSVSQPARGKRGQYGRGRVYQPTYKTPDGVEKKVSDWYIQLYDQQGFQHRDPAKWPNGDYAKTESEARKIPAIHDYRVRKLKSLEFLSDGTETIKGLTKLDEFFGYRGGEEKGLPVSAINKRGWEDNFILARRREGVSDATIANSAKLLRQMLNLAHENGRISAPVKITVPSPPKARKEYLCKEQFDKLLGELPARFHALLIFLFYQAVRIQETLHITWPQLNLYAGVFQPQAAENKTENDEPKSLHSEVVKVLRPMQKSEGLVFENITQKMFEKAFRKAMLQLGYGKPAWECSQCRTIKDAPAPKHDAPAISCPKCKVVPMQYHYTGPSPHCLRASGVVFYREAGMSDAEIMAITGHASNKAFLGYSRTRITSIKQKMDAAGKNRERILEQDAKAQPRPQLVA
;
A
#
# COMPACT_ATOMS: atom_id res chain seq x y z
N MET A 1 33.30 -23.42 59.72
CA MET A 1 32.39 -23.05 58.63
C MET A 1 33.01 -21.89 57.85
N LYS A 2 33.54 -22.14 56.66
CA LYS A 2 34.14 -21.10 55.81
C LYS A 2 33.00 -20.32 55.14
N SER A 3 32.93 -19.02 55.41
CA SER A 3 32.02 -18.10 54.74
C SER A 3 32.34 -18.03 53.25
N VAL A 4 31.40 -18.48 52.43
CA VAL A 4 31.46 -18.36 50.97
C VAL A 4 31.38 -16.86 50.64
N SER A 5 32.46 -16.32 50.08
CA SER A 5 32.51 -14.96 49.55
C SER A 5 31.54 -14.84 48.37
N GLN A 6 30.62 -13.88 48.45
CA GLN A 6 29.75 -13.54 47.32
C GLN A 6 30.59 -13.01 46.15
N PRO A 7 30.30 -13.42 44.90
CA PRO A 7 31.01 -12.89 43.73
C PRO A 7 30.72 -11.39 43.57
N ALA A 8 31.77 -10.62 43.26
CA ALA A 8 31.70 -9.19 43.03
C ALA A 8 30.61 -8.84 42.00
N ARG A 9 29.66 -7.98 42.39
CA ARG A 9 28.60 -7.48 41.50
C ARG A 9 29.23 -6.76 40.31
N GLY A 10 29.14 -7.35 39.12
CA GLY A 10 29.56 -6.73 37.86
C GLY A 10 28.88 -5.37 37.66
N LYS A 11 29.57 -4.43 37.02
CA LYS A 11 29.05 -3.08 36.69
C LYS A 11 27.71 -3.22 35.93
N ARG A 12 26.60 -2.83 36.57
CA ARG A 12 25.28 -2.77 35.93
C ARG A 12 25.30 -1.70 34.84
N GLY A 13 24.96 -2.07 33.61
CA GLY A 13 24.90 -1.11 32.51
C GLY A 13 23.63 -0.24 32.57
N GLN A 14 23.68 0.92 31.91
CA GLN A 14 22.51 1.79 31.83
C GLN A 14 21.47 1.20 30.87
N TYR A 15 20.26 0.98 31.39
CA TYR A 15 19.11 0.53 30.64
C TYR A 15 18.84 1.37 29.38
N GLY A 16 18.45 0.70 28.28
CA GLY A 16 18.19 1.36 27.00
C GLY A 16 19.45 1.75 26.20
N ARG A 17 20.65 1.46 26.72
CA ARG A 17 21.89 1.50 25.93
C ARG A 17 22.18 0.13 25.32
N GLY A 18 22.55 0.15 24.05
CA GLY A 18 23.01 -1.02 23.31
C GLY A 18 24.05 -0.62 22.28
N ARG A 19 24.74 -1.60 21.72
CA ARG A 19 25.64 -1.42 20.59
C ARG A 19 25.67 -2.68 19.73
N VAL A 20 25.93 -2.49 18.45
CA VAL A 20 26.40 -3.58 17.59
C VAL A 20 27.93 -3.50 17.56
N TYR A 21 28.60 -4.64 17.76
CA TYR A 21 30.06 -4.67 17.83
C TYR A 21 30.61 -6.01 17.33
N GLN A 22 31.86 -6.00 16.86
CA GLN A 22 32.65 -7.22 16.69
C GLN A 22 33.50 -7.43 17.95
N PRO A 23 33.40 -8.59 18.62
CA PRO A 23 34.29 -8.92 19.72
C PRO A 23 35.76 -8.88 19.26
N THR A 24 36.64 -8.39 20.13
CA THR A 24 38.09 -8.51 19.94
C THR A 24 38.65 -9.57 20.86
N TYR A 25 39.70 -10.25 20.41
CA TYR A 25 40.49 -11.17 21.22
C TYR A 25 41.97 -10.89 20.99
N LYS A 26 42.79 -11.13 22.01
CA LYS A 26 44.25 -11.02 21.88
C LYS A 26 44.82 -12.37 21.49
N THR A 27 45.67 -12.41 20.47
CA THR A 27 46.45 -13.60 20.15
C THR A 27 47.52 -13.84 21.23
N PRO A 28 48.10 -15.05 21.31
CA PRO A 28 49.21 -15.33 22.22
C PRO A 28 50.37 -14.32 22.09
N ASP A 29 50.59 -13.78 20.89
CA ASP A 29 51.61 -12.76 20.59
C ASP A 29 51.21 -11.33 21.00
N GLY A 30 50.07 -11.16 21.68
CA GLY A 30 49.58 -9.86 22.16
C GLY A 30 48.86 -9.00 21.11
N VAL A 31 48.73 -9.47 19.86
CA VAL A 31 48.03 -8.75 18.78
C VAL A 31 46.53 -8.86 18.97
N GLU A 32 45.84 -7.72 18.96
CA GLU A 32 44.38 -7.67 19.06
C GLU A 32 43.74 -7.94 17.69
N LYS A 33 42.94 -9.02 17.58
CA LYS A 33 42.20 -9.42 16.38
C LYS A 33 40.69 -9.32 16.63
N LYS A 34 39.94 -8.96 15.59
CA LYS A 34 38.46 -8.96 15.61
C LYS A 34 37.94 -10.33 15.21
N VAL A 35 36.91 -10.80 15.91
CA VAL A 35 36.11 -11.95 15.47
C VAL A 35 35.29 -11.51 14.25
N SER A 36 35.12 -12.41 13.28
CA SER A 36 34.33 -12.17 12.06
C SER A 36 32.89 -11.77 12.38
N ASP A 37 32.35 -12.36 13.44
CA ASP A 37 30.94 -12.34 13.77
C ASP A 37 30.55 -11.07 14.51
N TRP A 38 29.45 -10.45 14.07
CA TRP A 38 28.86 -9.31 14.73
C TRP A 38 27.93 -9.75 15.87
N TYR A 39 27.90 -8.96 16.94
CA TYR A 39 27.06 -9.17 18.12
C TYR A 39 26.23 -7.93 18.43
N ILE A 40 25.03 -8.16 18.93
CA ILE A 40 24.13 -7.13 19.46
C ILE A 40 24.24 -7.20 20.98
N GLN A 41 24.78 -6.15 21.59
CA GLN A 41 24.85 -5.98 23.04
C GLN A 41 23.72 -5.07 23.50
N LEU A 42 22.97 -5.49 24.52
CA LEU A 42 21.89 -4.72 25.13
C LEU A 42 21.95 -4.86 26.66
N TYR A 43 21.47 -3.86 27.38
CA TYR A 43 21.26 -3.93 28.83
C TYR A 43 19.76 -3.94 29.14
N ASP A 44 19.31 -4.95 29.88
CA ASP A 44 17.92 -5.05 30.34
C ASP A 44 17.61 -4.10 31.52
N GLN A 45 16.37 -4.15 32.00
CA GLN A 45 15.89 -3.27 33.08
C GLN A 45 16.65 -3.48 34.39
N GLN A 46 17.15 -4.68 34.64
CA GLN A 46 17.94 -5.03 35.81
C GLN A 46 19.42 -4.65 35.64
N GLY A 47 19.79 -4.13 34.46
CA GLY A 47 21.14 -3.74 34.08
C GLY A 47 22.01 -4.93 33.69
N PHE A 48 21.43 -6.11 33.47
CA PHE A 48 22.14 -7.28 32.97
C PHE A 48 22.45 -7.13 31.49
N GLN A 49 23.64 -7.57 31.12
CA GLN A 49 24.13 -7.50 29.77
C GLN A 49 23.71 -8.74 28.99
N HIS A 50 22.98 -8.53 27.90
CA HIS A 50 22.68 -9.54 26.89
C HIS A 50 23.60 -9.34 25.69
N ARG A 51 24.10 -10.45 25.13
CA ARG A 51 24.96 -10.47 23.94
C ARG A 51 24.42 -11.52 22.98
N ASP A 52 23.69 -11.07 21.98
CA ASP A 52 23.13 -11.96 20.98
C ASP A 52 24.04 -11.94 19.74
N PRO A 53 24.40 -13.10 19.16
CA PRO A 53 25.03 -13.12 17.84
C PRO A 53 24.05 -12.51 16.82
N ALA A 54 24.54 -11.63 15.96
CA ALA A 54 23.77 -11.04 14.87
C ALA A 54 23.63 -12.05 13.72
N LYS A 55 22.86 -13.10 13.98
CA LYS A 55 22.74 -14.28 13.14
C LYS A 55 21.38 -14.29 12.43
N TRP A 56 21.40 -14.62 11.15
CA TRP A 56 20.22 -14.91 10.34
C TRP A 56 19.66 -16.31 10.68
N PRO A 57 18.35 -16.56 10.42
CA PRO A 57 17.73 -17.87 10.67
C PRO A 57 18.40 -19.04 9.93
N ASN A 58 19.00 -18.78 8.78
CA ASN A 58 19.66 -19.78 7.96
C ASN A 58 21.04 -20.20 8.50
N GLY A 59 21.50 -19.59 9.60
CA GLY A 59 22.79 -19.91 10.19
C GLY A 59 23.88 -18.87 9.91
N ASP A 60 23.67 -17.95 8.96
CA ASP A 60 24.71 -17.00 8.55
C ASP A 60 24.81 -15.82 9.51
N TYR A 61 26.02 -15.30 9.70
CA TYR A 61 26.23 -14.06 10.45
C TYR A 61 26.05 -12.84 9.55
N ALA A 62 25.63 -11.72 10.13
CA ALA A 62 25.74 -10.42 9.48
C ALA A 62 27.18 -10.20 9.01
N LYS A 63 27.35 -9.73 7.78
CA LYS A 63 28.66 -9.41 7.19
C LYS A 63 29.10 -8.00 7.55
N THR A 64 28.13 -7.12 7.80
CA THR A 64 28.35 -5.71 8.14
C THR A 64 27.60 -5.30 9.41
N GLU A 65 28.07 -4.23 10.07
CA GLU A 65 27.37 -3.63 11.21
C GLU A 65 25.94 -3.19 10.86
N SER A 66 25.74 -2.74 9.61
CA SER A 66 24.45 -2.30 9.09
C SER A 66 23.46 -3.47 8.97
N GLU A 67 23.90 -4.60 8.43
CA GLU A 67 23.10 -5.83 8.37
C GLU A 67 22.72 -6.31 9.77
N ALA A 68 23.69 -6.38 10.68
CA ALA A 68 23.50 -6.84 12.05
C ALA A 68 22.37 -6.08 12.79
N ARG A 69 22.19 -4.78 12.49
CA ARG A 69 21.13 -3.95 13.09
C ARG A 69 19.75 -4.20 12.50
N LYS A 70 19.67 -4.56 11.22
CA LYS A 70 18.40 -4.78 10.53
C LYS A 70 17.84 -6.17 10.79
N ILE A 71 18.69 -7.13 11.19
CA ILE A 71 18.31 -8.52 11.47
C ILE A 71 17.05 -8.63 12.31
N PRO A 72 16.88 -7.99 13.49
CA PRO A 72 15.68 -8.23 14.31
C PRO A 72 14.36 -7.87 13.61
N ALA A 73 14.33 -6.76 12.86
CA ALA A 73 13.14 -6.32 12.14
C ALA A 73 12.90 -7.15 10.86
N ILE A 74 13.96 -7.40 10.09
CA ILE A 74 13.89 -8.20 8.86
C ILE A 74 13.57 -9.67 9.17
N HIS A 75 14.14 -10.21 10.25
CA HIS A 75 13.89 -11.55 10.77
C HIS A 75 12.41 -11.75 11.07
N ASP A 76 11.77 -10.82 11.80
CA ASP A 76 10.34 -10.90 12.09
C ASP A 76 9.52 -10.96 10.80
N TYR A 77 9.86 -10.13 9.80
CA TYR A 77 9.20 -10.13 8.50
C TYR A 77 9.42 -11.45 7.74
N ARG A 78 10.62 -12.04 7.83
CA ARG A 78 10.96 -13.32 7.20
C ARG A 78 10.23 -14.49 7.86
N VAL A 79 10.23 -14.57 9.20
CA VAL A 79 9.50 -15.60 9.96
C VAL A 79 8.00 -15.51 9.69
N ARG A 80 7.45 -14.30 9.67
CA ARG A 80 6.02 -14.06 9.36
C ARG A 80 5.70 -14.11 7.86
N LYS A 81 6.68 -14.40 6.99
CA LYS A 81 6.55 -14.46 5.52
C LYS A 81 5.81 -13.25 4.94
N LEU A 82 6.13 -12.04 5.44
CA LEU A 82 5.44 -10.82 5.02
C LEU A 82 5.91 -10.37 3.63
N LYS A 83 4.96 -10.27 2.68
CA LYS A 83 5.18 -9.79 1.29
C LYS A 83 5.71 -8.34 1.17
N SER A 84 5.87 -7.62 2.29
CA SER A 84 6.42 -6.25 2.36
C SER A 84 7.94 -6.21 2.51
N LEU A 85 8.60 -7.36 2.66
CA LEU A 85 10.04 -7.47 2.55
C LEU A 85 10.45 -7.32 1.08
N GLU A 86 11.31 -6.35 0.80
CA GLU A 86 11.75 -6.00 -0.55
C GLU A 86 13.26 -6.16 -0.67
N PHE A 87 13.78 -6.19 -1.90
CA PHE A 87 15.21 -6.23 -2.18
C PHE A 87 15.63 -4.93 -2.88
N LEU A 88 16.75 -4.37 -2.45
CA LEU A 88 17.44 -3.30 -3.16
C LEU A 88 18.17 -3.87 -4.39
N SER A 89 18.62 -2.98 -5.28
CA SER A 89 19.33 -3.36 -6.51
C SER A 89 20.63 -4.11 -6.26
N ASP A 90 21.22 -3.95 -5.06
CA ASP A 90 22.42 -4.65 -4.61
C ASP A 90 22.12 -6.01 -3.95
N GLY A 91 20.85 -6.44 -3.93
CA GLY A 91 20.40 -7.67 -3.29
C GLY A 91 20.15 -7.55 -1.78
N THR A 92 20.33 -6.37 -1.18
CA THR A 92 20.09 -6.16 0.25
C THR A 92 18.59 -6.15 0.57
N GLU A 93 18.18 -6.92 1.56
CA GLU A 93 16.82 -6.90 2.07
C GLU A 93 16.47 -5.58 2.77
N THR A 94 15.27 -5.07 2.52
CA THR A 94 14.78 -3.81 3.06
C THR A 94 13.27 -3.82 3.26
N ILE A 95 12.77 -2.83 4.01
CA ILE A 95 11.34 -2.60 4.21
C ILE A 95 11.06 -1.14 3.87
N LYS A 96 9.98 -0.87 3.12
CA LYS A 96 9.58 0.50 2.78
C LYS A 96 9.44 1.37 4.03
N GLY A 97 10.17 2.49 4.04
CA GLY A 97 10.17 3.45 5.13
C GLY A 97 11.36 3.31 6.10
N LEU A 98 12.15 2.23 6.01
CA LEU A 98 13.31 1.99 6.86
C LEU A 98 14.43 3.02 6.62
N THR A 99 14.76 3.33 5.37
CA THR A 99 15.84 4.27 5.01
C THR A 99 15.68 5.64 5.67
N LYS A 100 14.45 6.17 5.72
CA LYS A 100 14.19 7.47 6.34
C LYS A 100 14.20 7.42 7.87
N LEU A 101 13.91 6.26 8.46
CA LEU A 101 14.12 6.06 9.90
C LEU A 101 15.61 5.99 10.20
N ASP A 102 16.40 5.27 9.40
CA ASP A 102 17.86 5.19 9.57
C ASP A 102 18.51 6.58 9.51
N GLU A 103 18.12 7.41 8.53
CA GLU A 103 18.55 8.81 8.43
C GLU A 103 18.15 9.62 9.68
N PHE A 104 16.91 9.48 10.15
CA PHE A 104 16.39 10.22 11.32
C PHE A 104 17.10 9.85 12.62
N PHE A 105 17.34 8.55 12.86
CA PHE A 105 18.05 8.11 14.05
C PHE A 105 19.55 8.40 13.97
N GLY A 106 20.10 8.72 12.78
CA GLY A 106 21.48 9.18 12.62
C GLY A 106 22.53 8.12 12.96
N TYR A 107 22.15 6.84 12.86
CA TYR A 107 23.00 5.66 13.03
C TYR A 107 24.22 5.64 12.09
N ARG A 108 25.41 6.18 12.43
CA ARG A 108 26.59 6.10 11.54
C ARG A 108 27.72 5.13 11.91
N GLY A 109 27.78 4.59 13.12
CA GLY A 109 28.87 3.68 13.51
C GLY A 109 29.78 4.26 14.58
N GLY A 110 30.52 3.39 15.29
CA GLY A 110 31.55 3.81 16.24
C GLY A 110 31.01 4.68 17.39
N GLU A 111 31.46 5.93 17.43
CA GLU A 111 31.04 6.92 18.44
C GLU A 111 29.70 7.60 18.08
N GLU A 112 29.31 7.61 16.82
CA GLU A 112 28.04 8.17 16.33
C GLU A 112 26.91 7.14 16.47
N LYS A 113 26.47 6.98 17.72
CA LYS A 113 25.46 6.00 18.14
C LYS A 113 24.01 6.41 17.87
N GLY A 114 23.82 7.55 17.22
CA GLY A 114 22.48 8.05 16.88
C GLY A 114 21.61 8.37 18.09
N LEU A 115 20.31 8.54 17.84
CA LEU A 115 19.32 8.85 18.86
C LEU A 115 18.92 7.58 19.62
N PRO A 116 19.17 7.48 20.95
CA PRO A 116 18.84 6.29 21.72
C PRO A 116 17.33 6.16 21.92
N VAL A 117 16.86 4.91 22.13
CA VAL A 117 15.44 4.61 22.33
C VAL A 117 14.84 5.39 23.51
N SER A 118 15.62 5.60 24.57
CA SER A 118 15.21 6.38 25.75
C SER A 118 14.97 7.86 25.48
N ALA A 119 15.54 8.42 24.41
CA ALA A 119 15.33 9.81 24.00
C ALA A 119 14.11 9.97 23.07
N ILE A 120 13.54 8.88 22.57
CA ILE A 120 12.35 8.91 21.73
C ILE A 120 11.16 9.37 22.58
N ASN A 121 10.56 10.48 22.18
CA ASN A 121 9.37 11.01 22.82
C ASN A 121 8.42 11.57 21.75
N LYS A 122 7.15 11.73 22.12
CA LYS A 122 6.08 12.16 21.19
C LYS A 122 6.40 13.50 20.51
N ARG A 123 6.83 14.50 21.27
CA ARG A 123 7.11 15.85 20.73
C ARG A 123 8.30 15.84 19.77
N GLY A 124 9.41 15.23 20.17
CA GLY A 124 10.59 15.09 19.32
C GLY A 124 10.30 14.33 18.03
N TRP A 125 9.47 13.29 18.09
CA TRP A 125 9.01 12.58 16.89
C TRP A 125 8.15 13.46 15.97
N GLU A 126 7.21 14.21 16.53
CA GLU A 126 6.34 15.10 15.74
C GLU A 126 7.15 16.23 15.08
N ASP A 127 8.02 16.89 15.82
CA ASP A 127 8.76 18.06 15.35
C ASP A 127 9.91 17.69 14.40
N ASN A 128 10.71 16.69 14.78
CA ASN A 128 11.95 16.37 14.08
C ASN A 128 11.76 15.34 12.96
N PHE A 129 10.68 14.55 12.98
CA PHE A 129 10.36 13.61 11.89
C PHE A 129 9.14 14.05 11.10
N ILE A 130 7.95 14.13 11.71
CA ILE A 130 6.71 14.37 10.96
C ILE A 130 6.73 15.75 10.29
N LEU A 131 7.01 16.82 11.04
CA LEU A 131 7.03 18.18 10.49
C LEU A 131 8.19 18.38 9.51
N ALA A 132 9.37 17.83 9.77
CA ALA A 132 10.49 17.85 8.84
C ALA A 132 10.11 17.21 7.49
N ARG A 133 9.56 16.00 7.50
CA ARG A 133 9.13 15.30 6.28
C ARG A 133 8.01 16.02 5.54
N ARG A 134 7.09 16.69 6.26
CA ARG A 134 6.05 17.53 5.65
C ARG A 134 6.64 18.78 4.97
N ARG A 135 7.68 19.40 5.56
CA ARG A 135 8.43 20.52 4.95
C ARG A 135 9.20 20.10 3.71
N GLU A 136 9.60 18.83 3.62
CA GLU A 136 10.14 18.23 2.40
C GLU A 136 9.06 17.87 1.36
N GLY A 137 7.78 18.16 1.64
CA GLY A 137 6.66 17.88 0.73
C GLY A 137 6.21 16.41 0.71
N VAL A 138 6.63 15.58 1.66
CA VAL A 138 6.34 14.14 1.66
C VAL A 138 4.96 13.87 2.23
N SER A 139 4.12 13.11 1.52
CA SER A 139 2.73 12.84 1.94
C SER A 139 2.63 12.12 3.29
N ASP A 140 1.59 12.43 4.07
CA ASP A 140 1.28 11.76 5.32
C ASP A 140 1.10 10.23 5.16
N ALA A 141 0.69 9.74 3.99
CA ALA A 141 0.65 8.30 3.72
C ALA A 141 2.05 7.65 3.78
N THR A 142 3.05 8.31 3.19
CA THR A 142 4.45 7.86 3.22
C THR A 142 5.02 7.97 4.62
N ILE A 143 4.77 9.08 5.33
CA ILE A 143 5.20 9.28 6.71
C ILE A 143 4.58 8.21 7.63
N ALA A 144 3.29 7.90 7.43
CA ALA A 144 2.59 6.88 8.18
C ALA A 144 3.19 5.48 7.98
N ASN A 145 3.75 5.16 6.81
CA ASN A 145 4.44 3.87 6.60
C ASN A 145 5.69 3.76 7.49
N SER A 146 6.54 4.79 7.52
CA SER A 146 7.68 4.84 8.44
C SER A 146 7.23 4.81 9.91
N ALA A 147 6.18 5.55 10.27
CA ALA A 147 5.65 5.55 11.64
C ALA A 147 5.11 4.18 12.08
N LYS A 148 4.43 3.45 11.17
CA LYS A 148 3.94 2.08 11.44
C LYS A 148 5.09 1.10 11.61
N LEU A 149 6.13 1.21 10.78
CA LEU A 149 7.33 0.40 10.89
C LEU A 149 8.03 0.63 12.23
N LEU A 150 8.26 1.90 12.61
CA LEU A 150 8.85 2.22 13.92
C LEU A 150 8.01 1.67 15.07
N ARG A 151 6.68 1.82 15.00
CA ARG A 151 5.77 1.25 16.01
C ARG A 151 5.92 -0.27 16.13
N GLN A 152 6.01 -0.98 15.01
CA GLN A 152 6.25 -2.42 15.02
C GLN A 152 7.60 -2.76 15.63
N MET A 153 8.67 -2.03 15.29
CA MET A 153 10.00 -2.24 15.86
C MET A 153 10.01 -2.04 17.39
N LEU A 154 9.31 -1.02 17.91
CA LEU A 154 9.18 -0.79 19.35
C LEU A 154 8.37 -1.90 20.03
N ASN A 155 7.29 -2.38 19.41
CA ASN A 155 6.51 -3.50 19.94
C ASN A 155 7.34 -4.79 20.00
N LEU A 156 8.08 -5.11 18.92
CA LEU A 156 8.99 -6.27 18.90
C LEU A 156 10.09 -6.14 19.95
N ALA A 157 10.63 -4.93 20.16
CA ALA A 157 11.61 -4.69 21.21
C ALA A 157 11.02 -4.97 22.60
N HIS A 158 9.76 -4.61 22.84
CA HIS A 158 9.06 -4.88 24.08
C HIS A 158 8.76 -6.37 24.27
N GLU A 159 8.21 -7.03 23.24
CA GLU A 159 7.92 -8.48 23.25
C GLU A 159 9.17 -9.32 23.56
N ASN A 160 10.34 -8.88 23.06
CA ASN A 160 11.62 -9.52 23.32
C ASN A 160 12.32 -9.03 24.61
N GLY A 161 11.63 -8.30 25.50
CA GLY A 161 12.16 -7.83 26.78
C GLY A 161 13.27 -6.76 26.67
N ARG A 162 13.52 -6.21 25.48
CA ARG A 162 14.56 -5.20 25.24
C ARG A 162 14.16 -3.82 25.76
N ILE A 163 12.86 -3.52 25.77
CA ILE A 163 12.28 -2.32 26.39
C ILE A 163 11.12 -2.69 27.32
N SER A 164 10.78 -1.80 28.25
CA SER A 164 9.82 -2.02 29.35
C SER A 164 8.40 -1.73 28.93
N ALA A 165 8.24 -0.76 28.03
CA ALA A 165 6.99 -0.45 27.38
C ALA A 165 7.31 0.18 26.01
N PRO A 166 6.50 -0.06 24.98
CA PRO A 166 6.66 0.58 23.68
C PRO A 166 6.35 2.08 23.79
N VAL A 167 7.24 2.92 23.25
CA VAL A 167 7.03 4.37 23.19
C VAL A 167 5.84 4.69 22.27
N LYS A 168 4.87 5.43 22.79
CA LYS A 168 3.69 5.86 22.02
C LYS A 168 4.07 6.98 21.05
N ILE A 169 4.10 6.65 19.75
CA ILE A 169 4.35 7.60 18.67
C ILE A 169 3.08 7.92 17.87
N THR A 170 3.00 9.16 17.39
CA THR A 170 1.93 9.62 16.50
C THR A 170 2.11 9.04 15.10
N VAL A 171 1.03 8.48 14.55
CA VAL A 171 0.95 8.03 13.16
C VAL A 171 -0.01 8.97 12.44
N PRO A 172 0.46 9.79 11.48
CA PRO A 172 -0.43 10.70 10.77
C PRO A 172 -1.46 9.92 9.95
N SER A 173 -2.65 10.50 9.83
CA SER A 173 -3.69 9.93 8.98
C SER A 173 -3.37 10.22 7.51
N PRO A 174 -3.46 9.23 6.61
CA PRO A 174 -3.20 9.48 5.21
C PRO A 174 -4.20 10.49 4.64
N PRO A 175 -3.80 11.28 3.62
CA PRO A 175 -4.73 12.15 2.91
C PRO A 175 -5.90 11.33 2.36
N LYS A 176 -7.08 11.96 2.27
CA LYS A 176 -8.25 11.33 1.65
C LYS A 176 -7.89 10.86 0.24
N ALA A 177 -8.24 9.61 -0.07
CA ALA A 177 -8.03 9.04 -1.40
C ALA A 177 -8.80 9.83 -2.46
N ARG A 178 -8.22 9.96 -3.66
CA ARG A 178 -8.92 10.57 -4.79
C ARG A 178 -10.07 9.67 -5.23
N LYS A 179 -11.25 10.25 -5.39
CA LYS A 179 -12.45 9.58 -5.89
C LYS A 179 -12.61 9.91 -7.37
N GLU A 180 -11.67 9.44 -8.17
CA GLU A 180 -11.65 9.65 -9.61
C GLU A 180 -12.20 8.40 -10.29
N TYR A 181 -13.11 8.59 -11.23
CA TYR A 181 -13.60 7.58 -12.14
C TYR A 181 -13.93 8.26 -13.48
N LEU A 182 -14.07 7.45 -14.52
CA LEU A 182 -14.50 7.86 -15.84
C LEU A 182 -15.89 7.26 -16.09
N CYS A 183 -16.84 8.07 -16.56
CA CYS A 183 -18.08 7.52 -17.11
C CYS A 183 -17.81 6.79 -18.43
N LYS A 184 -18.80 6.06 -18.94
CA LYS A 184 -18.66 5.26 -20.16
C LYS A 184 -18.27 6.13 -21.37
N GLU A 185 -18.87 7.31 -21.49
CA GLU A 185 -18.60 8.25 -22.59
C GLU A 185 -17.16 8.79 -22.53
N GLN A 186 -16.65 9.04 -21.32
CA GLN A 186 -15.26 9.46 -21.12
C GLN A 186 -14.29 8.32 -21.43
N PHE A 187 -14.65 7.08 -21.07
CA PHE A 187 -13.89 5.89 -21.42
C PHE A 187 -13.81 5.68 -22.94
N ASP A 188 -14.92 5.87 -23.67
CA ASP A 188 -14.93 5.70 -25.13
C ASP A 188 -14.09 6.75 -25.84
N LYS A 189 -14.12 8.00 -25.38
CA LYS A 189 -13.22 9.06 -25.85
C LYS A 189 -11.75 8.73 -25.56
N LEU A 190 -11.46 8.20 -24.37
CA LEU A 190 -10.12 7.74 -24.02
C LEU A 190 -9.66 6.59 -24.93
N LEU A 191 -10.52 5.62 -25.22
CA LEU A 191 -10.20 4.51 -26.11
C LEU A 191 -9.83 5.01 -27.51
N GLY A 192 -10.57 6.00 -28.04
CA GLY A 192 -10.28 6.62 -29.33
C GLY A 192 -8.95 7.39 -29.37
N GLU A 193 -8.54 8.04 -28.27
CA GLU A 193 -7.29 8.81 -28.20
C GLU A 193 -6.06 7.92 -27.92
N LEU A 194 -6.24 6.77 -27.28
CA LEU A 194 -5.13 5.91 -26.88
C LEU A 194 -4.56 5.14 -28.10
N PRO A 195 -3.24 4.91 -28.19
CA PRO A 195 -2.68 4.08 -29.27
C PRO A 195 -3.27 2.65 -29.28
N ALA A 196 -3.52 2.11 -30.48
CA ALA A 196 -4.19 0.81 -30.69
C ALA A 196 -3.59 -0.35 -29.87
N ARG A 197 -2.26 -0.39 -29.74
CA ARG A 197 -1.52 -1.38 -28.91
C ARG A 197 -1.97 -1.45 -27.44
N PHE A 198 -2.63 -0.42 -26.92
CA PHE A 198 -3.10 -0.37 -25.52
C PHE A 198 -4.61 -0.59 -25.39
N HIS A 199 -5.36 -0.72 -26.50
CA HIS A 199 -6.82 -0.85 -26.47
C HIS A 199 -7.27 -2.09 -25.71
N ALA A 200 -6.68 -3.25 -26.01
CA ALA A 200 -7.00 -4.50 -25.32
C ALA A 200 -6.81 -4.38 -23.80
N LEU A 201 -5.68 -3.80 -23.37
CA LEU A 201 -5.38 -3.57 -21.95
C LEU A 201 -6.38 -2.59 -21.32
N LEU A 202 -6.70 -1.49 -21.99
CA LEU A 202 -7.64 -0.49 -21.51
C LEU A 202 -9.06 -1.08 -21.32
N ILE A 203 -9.54 -1.82 -22.31
CA ILE A 203 -10.83 -2.53 -22.30
C ILE A 203 -10.85 -3.55 -21.15
N PHE A 204 -9.79 -4.34 -21.00
CA PHE A 204 -9.67 -5.31 -19.92
C PHE A 204 -9.75 -4.63 -18.55
N LEU A 205 -8.96 -3.58 -18.32
CA LEU A 205 -8.92 -2.87 -17.04
C LEU A 205 -10.25 -2.21 -16.67
N PHE A 206 -11.00 -1.72 -17.65
CA PHE A 206 -12.31 -1.11 -17.42
C PHE A 206 -13.37 -2.15 -17.07
N TYR A 207 -13.56 -3.17 -17.92
CA TYR A 207 -14.63 -4.15 -17.73
C TYR A 207 -14.31 -5.17 -16.63
N GLN A 208 -13.06 -5.61 -16.49
CA GLN A 208 -12.72 -6.54 -15.41
C GLN A 208 -12.45 -5.83 -14.08
N ALA A 209 -12.24 -4.51 -14.11
CA ALA A 209 -11.95 -3.69 -12.94
C ALA A 209 -10.88 -4.31 -12.02
N VAL A 210 -9.87 -4.95 -12.59
CA VAL A 210 -8.74 -5.59 -11.89
C VAL A 210 -7.58 -4.60 -11.67
N ARG A 211 -6.57 -4.99 -10.88
CA ARG A 211 -5.38 -4.16 -10.68
C ARG A 211 -4.49 -4.25 -11.92
N ILE A 212 -3.97 -3.10 -12.38
CA ILE A 212 -3.07 -3.06 -13.55
C ILE A 212 -1.88 -4.01 -13.44
N GLN A 213 -1.27 -4.10 -12.25
CA GLN A 213 -0.15 -5.01 -12.02
C GLN A 213 -0.57 -6.48 -12.15
N GLU A 214 -1.75 -6.86 -11.66
CA GLU A 214 -2.29 -8.21 -11.83
C GLU A 214 -2.58 -8.48 -13.31
N THR A 215 -3.17 -7.51 -14.02
CA THR A 215 -3.50 -7.62 -15.45
C THR A 215 -2.28 -7.87 -16.34
N LEU A 216 -1.17 -7.16 -16.09
CA LEU A 216 0.03 -7.27 -16.91
C LEU A 216 0.73 -8.63 -16.80
N HIS A 217 0.45 -9.41 -15.75
CA HIS A 217 1.00 -10.75 -15.55
C HIS A 217 0.04 -11.87 -15.97
N ILE A 218 -1.14 -11.53 -16.52
CA ILE A 218 -2.07 -12.55 -17.02
C ILE A 218 -1.46 -13.27 -18.23
N THR A 219 -1.55 -14.59 -18.21
CA THR A 219 -1.07 -15.49 -19.27
C THR A 219 -2.24 -16.12 -20.03
N TRP A 220 -2.01 -16.52 -21.28
CA TRP A 220 -3.04 -17.15 -22.12
C TRP A 220 -3.68 -18.40 -21.50
N PRO A 221 -2.95 -19.32 -20.82
CA PRO A 221 -3.55 -20.48 -20.17
C PRO A 221 -4.55 -20.15 -19.06
N GLN A 222 -4.50 -18.95 -18.49
CA GLN A 222 -5.47 -18.48 -17.49
C GLN A 222 -6.81 -18.04 -18.12
N LEU A 223 -6.89 -17.92 -19.44
CA LEU A 223 -8.08 -17.44 -20.14
C LEU A 223 -8.72 -18.53 -20.98
N ASN A 224 -9.97 -18.86 -20.68
CA ASN A 224 -10.85 -19.60 -21.57
C ASN A 224 -11.79 -18.62 -22.28
N LEU A 225 -11.38 -18.12 -23.46
CA LEU A 225 -12.17 -17.16 -24.23
C LEU A 225 -13.44 -17.76 -24.88
N TYR A 226 -13.55 -19.08 -24.95
CA TYR A 226 -14.74 -19.76 -25.42
C TYR A 226 -15.83 -19.78 -24.34
N ALA A 227 -15.45 -20.21 -23.13
CA ALA A 227 -16.32 -20.20 -21.96
C ALA A 227 -16.51 -18.79 -21.37
N GLY A 228 -15.68 -17.82 -21.77
CA GLY A 228 -15.67 -16.48 -21.20
C GLY A 228 -15.25 -16.50 -19.73
N VAL A 229 -14.15 -17.18 -19.41
CA VAL A 229 -13.67 -17.36 -18.03
C VAL A 229 -12.20 -16.97 -17.90
N PHE A 230 -11.87 -16.27 -16.83
CA PHE A 230 -10.52 -16.00 -16.34
C PHE A 230 -10.29 -16.77 -15.05
N GLN A 231 -9.26 -17.62 -15.01
CA GLN A 231 -8.85 -18.37 -13.82
C GLN A 231 -7.62 -17.69 -13.19
N PRO A 232 -7.78 -16.96 -12.07
CA PRO A 232 -6.64 -16.37 -11.38
C PRO A 232 -5.76 -17.47 -10.76
N GLN A 233 -4.44 -17.30 -10.76
CA GLN A 233 -3.56 -18.21 -10.00
C GLN A 233 -3.50 -17.80 -8.52
N ALA A 234 -3.92 -18.71 -7.64
CA ALA A 234 -3.98 -18.50 -6.18
C ALA A 234 -2.64 -18.00 -5.59
N ALA A 235 -1.53 -18.58 -6.05
CA ALA A 235 -0.18 -18.34 -5.53
C ALA A 235 0.29 -16.88 -5.72
N GLU A 236 -0.23 -16.19 -6.74
CA GLU A 236 0.19 -14.83 -7.10
C GLU A 236 -0.67 -13.74 -6.43
N ASN A 237 -1.87 -14.11 -5.96
CA ASN A 237 -2.83 -13.16 -5.42
C ASN A 237 -2.64 -12.91 -3.91
N LYS A 238 -2.78 -11.65 -3.48
CA LYS A 238 -2.70 -11.27 -2.06
C LYS A 238 -3.83 -11.87 -1.20
N THR A 239 -4.92 -12.27 -1.85
CA THR A 239 -6.13 -12.81 -1.21
C THR A 239 -6.26 -14.33 -1.36
N GLU A 240 -5.33 -14.99 -2.07
CA GLU A 240 -5.34 -16.45 -2.32
C GLU A 240 -6.68 -16.97 -2.90
N ASN A 241 -7.45 -16.09 -3.53
CA ASN A 241 -8.72 -16.44 -4.18
C ASN A 241 -8.43 -16.84 -5.64
N ASP A 242 -8.79 -18.09 -5.95
CA ASP A 242 -8.68 -18.77 -7.25
C ASP A 242 -10.03 -19.01 -7.92
N GLU A 243 -11.11 -18.42 -7.40
CA GLU A 243 -12.44 -18.52 -7.99
C GLU A 243 -12.41 -18.01 -9.44
N PRO A 244 -12.89 -18.83 -10.40
CA PRO A 244 -13.00 -18.40 -11.79
C PRO A 244 -13.89 -17.18 -11.93
N LYS A 245 -13.43 -16.19 -12.69
CA LYS A 245 -14.14 -14.94 -12.96
C LYS A 245 -14.69 -14.92 -14.37
N SER A 246 -15.93 -14.46 -14.53
CA SER A 246 -16.51 -14.30 -15.87
C SER A 246 -15.85 -13.16 -16.64
N LEU A 247 -15.57 -13.40 -17.92
CA LEU A 247 -15.06 -12.40 -18.85
C LEU A 247 -16.22 -11.65 -19.50
N HIS A 248 -16.12 -10.32 -19.54
CA HIS A 248 -17.06 -9.48 -20.26
C HIS A 248 -16.95 -9.73 -21.78
N SER A 249 -18.07 -9.64 -22.49
CA SER A 249 -18.13 -9.91 -23.94
C SER A 249 -17.16 -9.05 -24.76
N GLU A 250 -17.04 -7.76 -24.44
CA GLU A 250 -16.08 -6.85 -25.09
C GLU A 250 -14.61 -7.26 -24.85
N VAL A 251 -14.31 -7.87 -23.70
CA VAL A 251 -12.97 -8.40 -23.42
C VAL A 251 -12.71 -9.62 -24.28
N VAL A 252 -13.67 -10.55 -24.37
CA VAL A 252 -13.56 -11.73 -25.25
C VAL A 252 -13.38 -11.29 -26.71
N LYS A 253 -14.16 -10.31 -27.17
CA LYS A 253 -14.12 -9.77 -28.53
C LYS A 253 -12.74 -9.20 -28.89
N VAL A 254 -12.12 -8.42 -28.00
CA VAL A 254 -10.80 -7.81 -28.28
C VAL A 254 -9.65 -8.81 -28.14
N LEU A 255 -9.76 -9.81 -27.25
CA LEU A 255 -8.68 -10.77 -27.02
C LEU A 255 -8.69 -11.94 -28.02
N ARG A 256 -9.85 -12.33 -28.56
CA ARG A 256 -9.97 -13.49 -29.47
C ARG A 256 -9.03 -13.42 -30.69
N PRO A 257 -8.87 -12.29 -31.39
CA PRO A 257 -7.92 -12.19 -32.51
C PRO A 257 -6.45 -12.25 -32.10
N MET A 258 -6.15 -12.06 -30.81
CA MET A 258 -4.79 -12.01 -30.27
C MET A 258 -4.37 -13.33 -29.60
N GLN A 259 -5.27 -14.31 -29.54
CA GLN A 259 -5.10 -15.52 -28.74
C GLN A 259 -3.89 -16.34 -29.18
N LYS A 260 -3.10 -16.77 -28.18
CA LYS A 260 -1.98 -17.70 -28.34
C LYS A 260 -2.15 -18.90 -27.40
N SER A 261 -1.33 -19.93 -27.58
CA SER A 261 -1.29 -21.10 -26.70
C SER A 261 -0.66 -20.81 -25.34
N GLU A 262 0.35 -19.93 -25.30
CA GLU A 262 1.15 -19.63 -24.13
C GLU A 262 1.66 -18.19 -24.14
N GLY A 263 2.32 -17.77 -23.05
CA GLY A 263 2.86 -16.43 -22.89
C GLY A 263 1.89 -15.45 -22.24
N LEU A 264 2.32 -14.19 -22.12
CA LEU A 264 1.52 -13.11 -21.55
C LEU A 264 0.40 -12.69 -22.51
N VAL A 265 -0.74 -12.28 -21.98
CA VAL A 265 -1.84 -11.72 -22.79
C VAL A 265 -1.46 -10.33 -23.32
N PHE A 266 -0.74 -9.55 -22.50
CA PHE A 266 -0.33 -8.18 -22.81
C PHE A 266 1.19 -8.07 -22.98
N GLU A 267 1.74 -8.79 -23.96
CA GLU A 267 3.17 -8.77 -24.27
C GLU A 267 3.69 -7.37 -24.63
N ASN A 268 4.95 -7.10 -24.31
CA ASN A 268 5.66 -5.86 -24.68
C ASN A 268 4.98 -4.56 -24.19
N ILE A 269 4.15 -4.66 -23.15
CA ILE A 269 3.50 -3.53 -22.49
C ILE A 269 3.97 -3.49 -21.04
N THR A 270 4.64 -2.41 -20.66
CA THR A 270 4.96 -2.14 -19.25
C THR A 270 3.95 -1.15 -18.65
N GLN A 271 3.77 -1.19 -17.33
CA GLN A 271 2.93 -0.22 -16.62
C GLN A 271 3.34 1.23 -16.94
N LYS A 272 4.65 1.51 -17.00
CA LYS A 272 5.18 2.84 -17.27
C LYS A 272 4.81 3.34 -18.67
N MET A 273 4.83 2.46 -19.68
CA MET A 273 4.43 2.79 -21.05
C MET A 273 2.94 3.12 -21.11
N PHE A 274 2.10 2.28 -20.50
CA PHE A 274 0.66 2.50 -20.45
C PHE A 274 0.31 3.78 -19.69
N GLU A 275 0.91 4.01 -18.52
CA GLU A 275 0.70 5.24 -17.75
C GLU A 275 1.07 6.50 -18.53
N LYS A 276 2.19 6.48 -19.28
CA LYS A 276 2.60 7.61 -20.10
C LYS A 276 1.58 7.88 -21.21
N ALA A 277 1.14 6.85 -21.92
CA ALA A 277 0.13 6.97 -22.97
C ALA A 277 -1.22 7.45 -22.42
N PHE A 278 -1.66 6.88 -21.31
CA PHE A 278 -2.90 7.24 -20.62
C PHE A 278 -2.89 8.71 -20.18
N ARG A 279 -1.81 9.16 -19.52
CA ARG A 279 -1.68 10.56 -19.08
C ARG A 279 -1.67 11.52 -20.28
N LYS A 280 -1.01 11.15 -21.37
CA LYS A 280 -1.01 11.96 -22.61
C LYS A 280 -2.43 12.11 -23.16
N ALA A 281 -3.16 11.00 -23.30
CA ALA A 281 -4.55 11.03 -23.77
C ALA A 281 -5.45 11.86 -22.83
N MET A 282 -5.30 11.73 -21.51
CA MET A 282 -6.04 12.54 -20.54
C MET A 282 -5.77 14.04 -20.66
N LEU A 283 -4.52 14.43 -20.97
CA LEU A 283 -4.17 15.82 -21.24
C LEU A 283 -4.83 16.32 -22.54
N GLN A 284 -4.81 15.52 -23.60
CA GLN A 284 -5.42 15.86 -24.89
C GLN A 284 -6.94 16.00 -24.80
N LEU A 285 -7.59 15.14 -24.02
CA LEU A 285 -9.04 15.18 -23.77
C LEU A 285 -9.46 16.27 -22.76
N GLY A 286 -8.50 16.94 -22.12
CA GLY A 286 -8.77 17.95 -21.08
C GLY A 286 -9.26 17.38 -19.74
N TYR A 287 -9.13 16.06 -19.52
CA TYR A 287 -9.50 15.40 -18.25
C TYR A 287 -8.39 15.47 -17.20
N GLY A 288 -7.17 15.84 -17.58
CA GLY A 288 -6.07 16.13 -16.68
C GLY A 288 -5.34 17.40 -17.08
N LYS A 289 -4.56 17.95 -16.15
CA LYS A 289 -3.71 19.12 -16.40
C LYS A 289 -2.44 19.09 -15.54
N PRO A 290 -1.33 19.71 -15.97
CA PRO A 290 -0.25 20.03 -15.07
C PRO A 290 -0.72 21.06 -14.03
N ALA A 291 -0.44 20.78 -12.75
CA ALA A 291 -0.81 21.68 -11.68
C ALA A 291 0.14 21.51 -10.49
N TRP A 292 0.08 22.48 -9.58
CA TRP A 292 0.65 22.34 -8.24
C TRP A 292 -0.35 21.58 -7.36
N GLU A 293 0.07 20.48 -6.75
CA GLU A 293 -0.74 19.72 -5.79
C GLU A 293 -0.04 19.64 -4.44
N CYS A 294 -0.78 19.88 -3.36
CA CYS A 294 -0.27 19.68 -2.01
C CYS A 294 -0.36 18.19 -1.61
N SER A 295 0.74 17.60 -1.19
CA SER A 295 0.82 16.19 -0.77
C SER A 295 0.03 15.85 0.51
N GLN A 296 -0.31 16.86 1.32
CA GLN A 296 -1.09 16.66 2.56
C GLN A 296 -2.59 16.85 2.35
N CYS A 297 -3.00 17.99 1.79
CA CYS A 297 -4.41 18.34 1.72
C CYS A 297 -5.02 18.21 0.33
N ARG A 298 -4.22 17.85 -0.69
CA ARG A 298 -4.65 17.72 -2.10
C ARG A 298 -5.21 19.02 -2.69
N THR A 299 -4.91 20.17 -2.09
CA THR A 299 -5.21 21.48 -2.69
C THR A 299 -4.46 21.56 -4.02
N ILE A 300 -5.17 21.96 -5.06
CA ILE A 300 -4.64 22.14 -6.42
C ILE A 300 -4.55 23.63 -6.69
N LYS A 301 -3.45 24.08 -7.30
CA LYS A 301 -3.29 25.42 -7.87
C LYS A 301 -2.84 25.28 -9.31
N ASP A 302 -3.38 26.12 -10.18
CA ASP A 302 -2.94 26.18 -11.56
C ASP A 302 -1.47 26.59 -11.62
N ALA A 303 -0.73 25.94 -12.52
CA ALA A 303 0.68 26.24 -12.75
C ALA A 303 0.80 27.10 -14.01
N PRO A 304 1.53 28.23 -13.97
CA PRO A 304 1.75 29.07 -15.14
C PRO A 304 2.73 28.38 -16.08
N ALA A 305 2.20 27.55 -16.99
CA ALA A 305 2.95 26.82 -18.04
C ALA A 305 4.03 25.84 -17.51
N PRO A 306 4.44 24.83 -18.31
CA PRO A 306 5.25 23.74 -17.81
C PRO A 306 6.72 24.13 -17.72
N LYS A 307 7.18 24.55 -16.54
CA LYS A 307 8.61 24.59 -16.22
C LYS A 307 8.88 23.71 -15.01
N HIS A 308 9.77 22.73 -15.19
CA HIS A 308 10.32 21.91 -14.12
C HIS A 308 11.12 22.75 -13.10
N ASP A 309 11.48 23.98 -13.48
CA ASP A 309 12.22 24.95 -12.67
C ASP A 309 11.33 26.00 -12.00
N ALA A 310 10.00 25.86 -12.11
CA ALA A 310 9.09 26.79 -11.46
C ALA A 310 9.31 26.75 -9.93
N PRO A 311 9.40 27.91 -9.26
CA PRO A 311 9.71 27.94 -7.83
C PRO A 311 8.64 27.19 -7.05
N ALA A 312 9.08 26.36 -6.09
CA ALA A 312 8.18 25.62 -5.22
C ALA A 312 7.26 26.62 -4.50
N ILE A 313 5.94 26.45 -4.66
CA ILE A 313 4.97 27.28 -3.97
C ILE A 313 4.51 26.60 -2.68
N SER A 314 4.30 27.40 -1.64
CA SER A 314 3.71 26.90 -0.39
C SER A 314 2.22 26.65 -0.53
N CYS A 315 1.75 25.57 0.07
CA CYS A 315 0.33 25.29 0.14
C CYS A 315 -0.40 26.36 0.98
N PRO A 316 -1.45 27.02 0.47
CA PRO A 316 -2.16 28.06 1.21
C PRO A 316 -2.86 27.54 2.47
N LYS A 317 -3.25 26.26 2.49
CA LYS A 317 -3.92 25.63 3.65
C LYS A 317 -2.92 25.06 4.66
N CYS A 318 -1.84 24.44 4.19
CA CYS A 318 -0.88 23.77 5.06
C CYS A 318 0.34 24.64 5.44
N LYS A 319 0.47 25.83 4.84
CA LYS A 319 1.51 26.86 5.03
C LYS A 319 2.95 26.40 4.75
N VAL A 320 3.46 25.46 5.53
CA VAL A 320 4.87 25.01 5.50
C VAL A 320 5.14 23.83 4.56
N VAL A 321 4.10 23.37 3.85
CA VAL A 321 4.21 22.25 2.92
C VAL A 321 4.43 22.78 1.51
N PRO A 322 5.57 22.49 0.87
CA PRO A 322 5.75 22.81 -0.54
C PRO A 322 4.79 21.98 -1.39
N MET A 323 4.14 22.62 -2.35
CA MET A 323 3.34 21.95 -3.36
C MET A 323 4.26 21.32 -4.41
N GLN A 324 3.83 20.20 -4.97
CA GLN A 324 4.58 19.50 -6.02
C GLN A 324 3.93 19.78 -7.38
N TYR A 325 4.75 20.15 -8.36
CA TYR A 325 4.30 20.33 -9.72
C TYR A 325 4.26 18.97 -10.43
N HIS A 326 3.08 18.53 -10.83
CA HIS A 326 2.92 17.27 -11.57
C HIS A 326 1.59 17.22 -12.34
N TYR A 327 1.40 16.14 -13.10
CA TYR A 327 0.12 15.80 -13.69
C TYR A 327 -0.94 15.59 -12.59
N THR A 328 -2.03 16.33 -12.67
CA THR A 328 -3.20 16.17 -11.81
C THR A 328 -4.41 15.81 -12.67
N GLY A 329 -5.00 14.65 -12.38
CA GLY A 329 -6.12 14.07 -13.10
C GLY A 329 -6.19 12.56 -12.90
N PRO A 330 -7.14 11.89 -13.58
CA PRO A 330 -7.31 10.44 -13.49
C PRO A 330 -6.02 9.69 -13.84
N SER A 331 -5.71 8.64 -13.08
CA SER A 331 -4.65 7.67 -13.38
C SER A 331 -5.26 6.34 -13.83
N PRO A 332 -4.50 5.40 -14.42
CA PRO A 332 -5.01 4.07 -14.75
C PRO A 332 -5.76 3.35 -13.62
N HIS A 333 -5.42 3.65 -12.36
CA HIS A 333 -6.11 3.10 -11.20
C HIS A 333 -7.60 3.47 -11.15
N CYS A 334 -8.00 4.61 -11.74
CA CYS A 334 -9.39 5.02 -11.79
C CYS A 334 -10.28 4.05 -12.59
N LEU A 335 -9.72 3.29 -13.56
CA LEU A 335 -10.50 2.36 -14.38
C LEU A 335 -11.19 1.27 -13.56
N ARG A 336 -10.54 0.83 -12.46
CA ARG A 336 -11.15 -0.09 -11.50
C ARG A 336 -12.37 0.54 -10.82
N ALA A 337 -12.31 1.82 -10.47
CA ALA A 337 -13.47 2.54 -9.95
C ALA A 337 -14.54 2.77 -11.02
N SER A 338 -14.13 3.09 -12.26
CA SER A 338 -15.02 3.27 -13.40
C SER A 338 -15.83 2.02 -13.69
N GLY A 339 -15.21 0.83 -13.73
CA GLY A 339 -15.93 -0.43 -13.94
C GLY A 339 -16.96 -0.72 -12.84
N VAL A 340 -16.61 -0.46 -11.58
CA VAL A 340 -17.55 -0.57 -10.44
C VAL A 340 -18.74 0.37 -10.61
N VAL A 341 -18.51 1.63 -11.01
CA VAL A 341 -19.58 2.60 -11.26
C VAL A 341 -20.45 2.15 -12.43
N PHE A 342 -19.84 1.74 -13.54
CA PHE A 342 -20.52 1.26 -14.74
C PHE A 342 -21.48 0.11 -14.44
N TYR A 343 -21.03 -0.94 -13.74
CA TYR A 343 -21.90 -2.07 -13.42
C TYR A 343 -23.01 -1.72 -12.43
N ARG A 344 -22.73 -0.83 -11.48
CA ARG A 344 -23.75 -0.36 -10.53
C ARG A 344 -24.82 0.48 -11.23
N GLU A 345 -24.43 1.31 -12.20
CA GLU A 345 -25.36 2.07 -13.06
C GLU A 345 -26.17 1.15 -13.98
N ALA A 346 -25.60 0.01 -14.39
CA ALA A 346 -26.32 -1.07 -15.09
C ALA A 346 -27.26 -1.88 -14.17
N GLY A 347 -27.33 -1.56 -12.87
CA GLY A 347 -28.28 -2.17 -11.93
C GLY A 347 -27.76 -3.40 -11.19
N MET A 348 -26.50 -3.80 -11.38
CA MET A 348 -25.92 -4.95 -10.69
C MET A 348 -25.81 -4.71 -9.17
N SER A 349 -25.98 -5.78 -8.40
CA SER A 349 -25.79 -5.78 -6.95
C SER A 349 -24.30 -5.65 -6.59
N ASP A 350 -24.03 -5.13 -5.39
CA ASP A 350 -22.66 -5.03 -4.89
C ASP A 350 -21.99 -6.40 -4.80
N ALA A 351 -22.74 -7.48 -4.53
CA ALA A 351 -22.23 -8.83 -4.45
C ALA A 351 -21.72 -9.33 -5.82
N GLU A 352 -22.50 -9.14 -6.88
CA GLU A 352 -22.10 -9.50 -8.24
C GLU A 352 -20.88 -8.70 -8.71
N ILE A 353 -20.86 -7.39 -8.39
CA ILE A 353 -19.71 -6.54 -8.70
C ILE A 353 -18.47 -6.98 -7.91
N MET A 354 -18.61 -7.39 -6.64
CA MET A 354 -17.48 -7.93 -5.85
C MET A 354 -16.93 -9.20 -6.46
N ALA A 355 -17.79 -10.10 -6.95
CA ALA A 355 -17.38 -11.35 -7.60
C ALA A 355 -16.55 -11.07 -8.87
N ILE A 356 -16.96 -10.10 -9.69
CA ILE A 356 -16.20 -9.69 -10.88
C ILE A 356 -14.85 -9.07 -10.48
N THR A 357 -14.88 -8.11 -9.56
CA THR A 357 -13.73 -7.23 -9.27
C THR A 357 -12.74 -7.80 -8.24
N GLY A 358 -13.10 -8.88 -7.54
CA GLY A 358 -12.30 -9.49 -6.48
C GLY A 358 -12.10 -8.58 -5.25
N HIS A 359 -13.09 -7.76 -4.89
CA HIS A 359 -13.01 -6.95 -3.67
C HIS A 359 -13.44 -7.79 -2.45
N ALA A 360 -12.61 -7.79 -1.40
CA ALA A 360 -12.93 -8.46 -0.14
C ALA A 360 -13.96 -7.69 0.74
N SER A 361 -14.21 -6.41 0.46
CA SER A 361 -15.23 -5.63 1.17
C SER A 361 -15.85 -4.54 0.30
N ASN A 362 -17.12 -4.21 0.57
CA ASN A 362 -17.85 -3.14 -0.10
C ASN A 362 -17.39 -1.72 0.29
N LYS A 363 -16.54 -1.58 1.30
CA LYS A 363 -16.07 -0.27 1.81
C LYS A 363 -15.35 0.53 0.73
N ALA A 364 -14.69 -0.16 -0.20
CA ALA A 364 -14.08 0.45 -1.37
C ALA A 364 -15.12 1.09 -2.32
N PHE A 365 -16.34 0.57 -2.37
CA PHE A 365 -17.41 1.02 -3.28
C PHE A 365 -18.24 2.18 -2.76
N LEU A 366 -18.27 2.36 -1.43
CA LEU A 366 -19.02 3.43 -0.77
C LEU A 366 -18.51 4.82 -1.18
N GLY A 367 -17.29 4.90 -1.72
CA GLY A 367 -16.69 6.13 -2.19
C GLY A 367 -17.27 6.68 -3.49
N TYR A 368 -17.81 5.84 -4.37
CA TYR A 368 -17.96 6.13 -5.80
C TYR A 368 -19.37 6.54 -6.27
N SER A 369 -20.32 6.77 -5.37
CA SER A 369 -21.73 6.97 -5.78
C SER A 369 -22.27 8.35 -5.39
N ARG A 370 -22.22 9.30 -6.33
CA ARG A 370 -23.22 10.39 -6.38
C ARG A 370 -24.63 9.83 -6.69
N THR A 371 -24.69 8.70 -7.39
CA THR A 371 -25.90 7.99 -7.83
C THR A 371 -26.65 7.26 -6.71
N ARG A 372 -26.06 7.06 -5.52
CA ARG A 372 -26.70 6.27 -4.47
C ARG A 372 -27.97 6.93 -3.93
N ILE A 373 -27.98 8.25 -3.76
CA ILE A 373 -29.18 8.94 -3.24
C ILE A 373 -30.28 8.96 -4.31
N THR A 374 -29.93 9.30 -5.55
CA THR A 374 -30.90 9.36 -6.66
C THR A 374 -31.48 7.99 -6.99
N SER A 375 -30.66 6.93 -7.02
CA SER A 375 -31.16 5.58 -7.28
C SER A 375 -31.89 4.99 -6.08
N ILE A 376 -31.54 5.35 -4.84
CA ILE A 376 -32.35 5.00 -3.66
C ILE A 376 -33.72 5.63 -3.77
N LYS A 377 -33.82 6.93 -4.11
CA LYS A 377 -35.12 7.58 -4.30
C LYS A 377 -35.95 6.89 -5.38
N GLN A 378 -35.36 6.63 -6.56
CA GLN A 378 -36.06 5.92 -7.63
C GLN A 378 -36.49 4.51 -7.23
N LYS A 379 -35.67 3.78 -6.47
CA LYS A 379 -36.01 2.45 -5.94
C LYS A 379 -37.11 2.52 -4.87
N MET A 380 -37.10 3.54 -4.02
CA MET A 380 -38.17 3.79 -3.04
C MET A 380 -39.49 4.11 -3.74
N ASP A 381 -39.46 4.99 -4.75
CA ASP A 381 -40.63 5.36 -5.55
C ASP A 381 -41.18 4.14 -6.32
N ALA A 382 -40.31 3.31 -6.88
CA ALA A 382 -40.69 2.08 -7.58
C ALA A 382 -41.27 1.01 -6.62
N ALA A 383 -40.72 0.87 -5.41
CA ALA A 383 -41.24 -0.04 -4.39
C ALA A 383 -42.64 0.36 -3.91
N GLY A 384 -42.89 1.66 -3.77
CA GLY A 384 -44.23 2.19 -3.48
C GLY A 384 -45.24 1.79 -4.55
N LYS A 385 -44.91 2.06 -5.83
CA LYS A 385 -45.77 1.71 -6.97
C LYS A 385 -46.03 0.22 -7.11
N ASN A 386 -45.01 -0.63 -6.85
CA ASN A 386 -45.18 -2.08 -6.92
C ASN A 386 -46.12 -2.60 -5.81
N ARG A 387 -46.06 -2.00 -4.61
CA ARG A 387 -46.97 -2.34 -3.51
C ARG A 387 -48.39 -1.88 -3.78
N GLU A 388 -48.59 -0.68 -4.33
CA GLU A 388 -49.90 -0.21 -4.80
C GLU A 388 -50.49 -1.17 -5.83
N ARG A 389 -49.67 -1.62 -6.80
CA ARG A 389 -50.11 -2.56 -7.83
C ARG A 389 -50.50 -3.94 -7.27
N ILE A 390 -49.76 -4.44 -6.28
CA ILE A 390 -50.09 -5.69 -5.57
C ILE A 390 -51.40 -5.52 -4.79
N LEU A 391 -51.56 -4.42 -4.05
CA LEU A 391 -52.80 -4.13 -3.30
C LEU A 391 -54.02 -3.98 -4.23
N GLU A 392 -53.86 -3.36 -5.40
CA GLU A 392 -54.92 -3.27 -6.41
C GLU A 392 -55.26 -4.63 -7.03
N GLN A 393 -54.27 -5.50 -7.23
CA GLN A 393 -54.50 -6.86 -7.71
C GLN A 393 -55.21 -7.72 -6.66
N ASP A 394 -54.81 -7.61 -5.39
CA ASP A 394 -55.46 -8.30 -4.27
C ASP A 394 -56.89 -7.80 -4.04
N ALA A 395 -57.14 -6.49 -4.16
CA ALA A 395 -58.48 -5.91 -4.07
C ALA A 395 -59.40 -6.36 -5.22
N LYS A 396 -58.86 -6.57 -6.43
CA LYS A 396 -59.60 -7.12 -7.57
C LYS A 396 -59.84 -8.63 -7.47
N ALA A 397 -59.02 -9.35 -6.70
CA ALA A 397 -59.13 -10.79 -6.49
C ALA A 397 -60.11 -11.18 -5.37
N GLN A 398 -60.62 -10.23 -4.57
CA GLN A 398 -61.64 -10.53 -3.56
C GLN A 398 -63.01 -10.78 -4.22
N PRO A 399 -63.66 -11.95 -3.99
CA PRO A 399 -64.98 -12.23 -4.55
C PRO A 399 -66.03 -11.29 -3.94
N ARG A 400 -66.93 -10.76 -4.78
CA ARG A 400 -68.02 -9.89 -4.33
C ARG A 400 -68.85 -10.61 -3.26
N PRO A 401 -69.24 -9.93 -2.17
CA PRO A 401 -70.09 -10.53 -1.15
C PRO A 401 -71.40 -10.96 -1.81
N GLN A 402 -71.75 -12.24 -1.64
CA GLN A 402 -73.07 -12.73 -2.04
C GLN A 402 -74.11 -11.98 -1.21
N LEU A 403 -74.94 -11.20 -1.89
CA LEU A 403 -76.13 -10.58 -1.30
C LEU A 403 -77.04 -11.71 -0.83
N VAL A 404 -77.09 -11.93 0.49
CA VAL A 404 -78.06 -12.80 1.11
C VAL A 404 -79.38 -12.02 1.17
N ALA A 405 -80.37 -12.49 0.42
CA ALA A 405 -81.74 -12.00 0.43
C ALA A 405 -82.53 -12.62 1.60
#